data_AF-A0A3D8J1C1-F1
#
_entry.id   AF-A0A3D8J1C1-F1
#
_cell.length_a   1.000
_cell.length_b   1.000
_cell.length_c   1.000
_cell.angle_alpha   90.00
_cell.angle_beta   90.00
_cell.angle_gamma   90.00
#
_symmetry.space_group_name_H-M   'P 1'
#
loop_
_entity.id
_entity.type
_entity.pdbx_description
1 polymer ?
#
loop_
_entity_poly.entity_id
_entity_poly.type
_entity_poly.pdbx_seq_one_letter_code
_entity_poly.pdbx_strand_id
1 'polypeptide(L)'
;MKVIGILVLAFILLWLWNLGVFTYLMPKVIAKEKLSKEYGGVYVFYPEFREEIKKRERERDELAEKLRDEITSDPRQIKDSDGKMKTIYAWDFTRINEALPQILSNGCKYHNQAFAPYNVIFEPYYEKIKEF
;
A
#
# COMPACT_ATOMS: atom_id res chain seq x y z
N MET A 1 -40.96 27.06 -12.13
CA MET A 1 -39.85 27.85 -11.57
C MET A 1 -38.76 27.01 -10.92
N LYS A 2 -39.09 26.08 -9.99
CA LYS A 2 -38.07 25.25 -9.30
C LYS A 2 -37.27 24.33 -10.24
N VAL A 3 -37.91 23.71 -11.23
CA VAL A 3 -37.26 22.79 -12.19
C VAL A 3 -36.27 23.52 -13.11
N ILE A 4 -36.63 24.71 -13.58
CA ILE A 4 -35.77 25.53 -14.43
C ILE A 4 -34.51 25.97 -13.66
N GLY A 5 -34.65 26.35 -12.38
CA GLY A 5 -33.51 26.69 -11.53
C GLY A 5 -32.53 25.53 -11.32
N ILE A 6 -33.05 24.31 -11.13
CA ILE A 6 -32.22 23.10 -10.98
C ILE A 6 -31.46 22.79 -12.27
N LEU A 7 -32.11 22.93 -13.44
CA LEU A 7 -31.47 22.70 -14.74
C LEU A 7 -30.37 23.72 -15.03
N VAL A 8 -30.58 24.99 -14.69
CA VAL A 8 -29.56 26.03 -14.84
C VAL A 8 -28.36 25.78 -13.92
N LEU A 9 -28.60 25.39 -12.66
CA LEU A 9 -27.53 25.06 -11.72
C LEU A 9 -26.71 23.84 -12.19
N ALA A 10 -27.39 22.80 -12.69
CA ALA A 10 -26.74 21.61 -13.23
C ALA A 10 -25.88 21.95 -14.46
N PHE A 11 -26.36 22.85 -15.34
CA PHE A 11 -25.61 23.30 -16.50
C PHE A 11 -24.35 24.10 -16.10
N ILE A 12 -24.44 24.96 -15.09
CA ILE A 12 -23.30 25.71 -14.55
C ILE A 12 -22.26 24.75 -13.95
N LEU A 13 -22.69 23.73 -13.19
CA LEU A 13 -21.79 22.73 -12.63
C LEU A 13 -21.05 21.92 -13.72
N LEU A 14 -21.76 21.50 -14.77
CA LEU A 14 -21.16 20.84 -15.93
C LEU A 14 -20.17 21.75 -16.67
N TRP A 15 -20.48 23.03 -16.81
CA TRP A 15 -19.62 24.01 -17.45
C TRP A 15 -18.34 24.25 -16.64
N LEU A 16 -18.45 24.39 -15.31
CA LEU A 16 -17.31 24.52 -14.39
C LEU A 16 -16.44 23.25 -14.36
N TRP A 17 -17.04 22.07 -14.50
CA TRP A 17 -16.32 20.80 -14.65
C TRP A 17 -15.48 20.79 -15.93
N ASN A 18 -16.04 21.23 -17.05
CA ASN A 18 -15.36 21.22 -18.35
C ASN A 18 -14.23 22.27 -18.45
N LEU A 19 -14.35 23.38 -17.72
CA LEU A 19 -13.27 24.37 -17.54
C LEU A 19 -12.15 23.90 -16.59
N GLY A 20 -12.29 22.72 -15.96
CA GLY A 20 -11.32 22.21 -15.00
C GLY A 20 -11.24 23.03 -13.72
N VAL A 21 -12.21 23.90 -13.40
CA VAL A 21 -12.17 24.73 -12.17
C VAL A 21 -12.06 23.85 -10.92
N PHE A 22 -12.70 22.68 -10.93
CA PHE A 22 -12.62 21.72 -9.85
C PHE A 22 -11.22 21.13 -9.64
N THR A 23 -10.37 21.07 -10.68
CA THR A 23 -9.00 20.57 -10.50
C THR A 23 -8.13 21.56 -9.73
N TYR A 24 -8.32 22.86 -9.98
CA TYR A 24 -7.68 23.92 -9.19
C TYR A 24 -8.24 24.04 -7.78
N LEU A 25 -9.54 23.75 -7.58
CA LEU A 25 -10.17 23.80 -6.26
C LEU A 25 -9.84 22.60 -5.37
N MET A 26 -9.47 21.46 -5.97
CA MET A 26 -9.23 20.19 -5.26
C MET A 26 -7.77 19.71 -5.37
N PRO A 27 -6.76 20.55 -5.06
CA PRO A 27 -5.35 20.21 -5.29
C PRO A 27 -4.91 18.98 -4.48
N LYS A 28 -5.48 18.78 -3.28
CA LYS A 28 -5.16 17.64 -2.42
C LYS A 28 -5.60 16.29 -3.00
N VAL A 29 -6.72 16.24 -3.74
CA VAL A 29 -7.20 14.99 -4.35
C VAL A 29 -6.30 14.61 -5.53
N ILE A 30 -5.90 15.59 -6.34
CA ILE A 30 -5.01 15.38 -7.49
C ILE A 30 -3.61 14.96 -7.04
N ALA A 31 -3.08 15.60 -5.99
CA ALA A 31 -1.78 15.23 -5.42
C ALA A 31 -1.77 13.75 -4.99
N LYS A 32 -2.81 13.30 -4.29
CA LYS A 32 -2.96 11.88 -3.88
C LYS A 32 -3.08 10.94 -5.07
N GLU A 33 -3.84 11.30 -6.10
CA GLU A 33 -4.00 10.48 -7.30
C GLU A 33 -2.67 10.33 -8.07
N LYS A 34 -1.93 11.43 -8.26
CA LYS A 34 -0.61 11.42 -8.89
C LYS A 34 0.37 10.55 -8.10
N LEU A 35 0.40 10.74 -6.79
CA LEU A 35 1.27 9.98 -5.88
C LEU A 35 0.93 8.49 -5.88
N SER A 36 -0.36 8.14 -5.91
CA SER A 36 -0.78 6.74 -6.04
C SER A 36 -0.41 6.10 -7.36
N LYS A 37 -0.43 6.85 -8.47
CA LYS A 37 0.00 6.34 -9.78
C LYS A 37 1.51 6.15 -9.84
N GLU A 38 2.27 7.06 -9.25
CA GLU A 38 3.73 6.99 -9.18
C GLU A 38 4.22 5.85 -8.27
N TYR A 39 3.47 5.54 -7.21
CA TYR A 39 3.92 4.66 -6.14
C TYR A 39 3.03 3.43 -5.85
N GLY A 40 2.06 3.15 -6.71
CA GLY A 40 1.44 1.82 -6.80
C GLY A 40 0.40 1.45 -5.72
N GLY A 41 -0.13 2.39 -4.93
CA GLY A 41 -1.16 2.04 -3.94
C GLY A 41 -1.93 3.21 -3.33
N VAL A 42 -3.24 3.29 -3.62
CA VAL A 42 -4.15 4.34 -3.12
C VAL A 42 -4.31 4.28 -1.60
N TYR A 43 -4.26 3.09 -1.01
CA TYR A 43 -4.58 2.81 0.39
C TYR A 43 -3.58 3.38 1.41
N VAL A 44 -2.32 3.60 1.01
CA VAL A 44 -1.27 4.18 1.89
C VAL A 44 -1.61 5.63 2.30
N PHE A 45 -2.45 6.31 1.49
CA PHE A 45 -2.85 7.70 1.66
C PHE A 45 -4.08 7.90 2.54
N TYR A 46 -4.77 6.82 2.92
CA TYR A 46 -5.94 6.88 3.80
C TYR A 46 -5.52 6.47 5.21
N PRO A 47 -5.73 7.32 6.23
CA PRO A 47 -5.32 7.02 7.61
C PRO A 47 -5.89 5.70 8.13
N GLU A 48 -7.14 5.39 7.79
CA GLU A 48 -7.81 4.14 8.16
C GLU A 48 -7.07 2.89 7.66
N PHE A 49 -6.76 2.83 6.36
CA PHE A 49 -6.04 1.70 5.78
C PHE A 49 -4.58 1.65 6.23
N ARG A 50 -3.95 2.80 6.49
CA ARG A 50 -2.59 2.84 7.05
C ARG A 50 -2.52 2.16 8.41
N GLU A 51 -3.40 2.55 9.33
CA GLU A 51 -3.40 1.98 10.68
C GLU A 51 -3.83 0.51 10.64
N GLU A 52 -4.74 0.15 9.75
CA GLU A 52 -5.11 -1.24 9.49
C GLU A 52 -3.91 -2.09 9.04
N ILE A 53 -3.11 -1.61 8.08
CA ILE A 53 -1.94 -2.35 7.61
C ILE A 53 -0.89 -2.45 8.71
N LYS A 54 -0.57 -1.35 9.41
CA LYS A 54 0.39 -1.39 10.53
C LYS A 54 -0.01 -2.38 11.61
N LYS A 55 -1.30 -2.50 11.90
CA LYS A 55 -1.79 -3.49 12.87
C LYS A 55 -1.58 -4.91 12.35
N ARG A 56 -2.00 -5.20 11.11
CA ARG A 56 -1.83 -6.52 10.50
C ARG A 56 -0.38 -6.95 10.36
N GLU A 57 0.52 -6.03 10.00
CA GLU A 57 1.93 -6.36 9.85
C GLU A 57 2.59 -6.65 11.20
N ARG A 58 2.19 -5.97 12.28
CA ARG A 58 2.59 -6.37 13.64
C ARG A 58 2.11 -7.77 14.00
N GLU A 59 0.85 -8.10 13.71
CA GLU A 59 0.31 -9.44 13.96
C GLU A 59 1.05 -10.52 13.13
N ARG A 60 1.42 -10.20 11.89
CA ARG A 60 2.22 -11.08 11.02
C ARG A 60 3.65 -11.25 11.52
N ASP A 61 4.29 -10.20 11.99
CA ASP A 61 5.64 -10.24 12.57
C ASP A 61 5.65 -11.08 13.84
N GLU A 62 4.67 -10.91 14.73
CA GLU A 62 4.51 -11.74 15.93
C GLU A 62 4.29 -13.21 15.59
N LEU A 63 3.52 -13.51 14.54
CA LEU A 63 3.32 -14.88 14.06
C LEU A 63 4.60 -15.46 13.42
N ALA A 64 5.33 -14.64 12.66
CA ALA A 64 6.61 -15.02 12.07
C ALA A 64 7.67 -15.35 13.13
N GLU A 65 7.70 -14.59 14.23
CA GLU A 65 8.58 -14.85 15.35
C GLU A 65 8.23 -16.18 16.05
N LYS A 66 6.94 -16.45 16.27
CA LYS A 66 6.47 -17.73 16.85
C LYS A 66 6.77 -18.94 15.96
N LEU A 67 6.68 -18.77 14.65
CA LEU A 67 6.91 -19.84 13.67
C LEU A 67 8.34 -19.82 13.12
N ARG A 68 9.26 -19.06 13.70
CA ARG A 68 10.60 -18.79 13.15
C ARG A 68 11.34 -20.06 12.73
N ASP A 69 11.30 -21.09 13.56
CA ASP A 69 11.99 -22.35 13.30
C ASP A 69 11.28 -23.20 12.22
N GLU A 70 9.96 -23.05 12.07
CA GLU A 70 9.17 -23.74 11.04
C GLU A 70 9.25 -23.08 9.66
N ILE A 71 9.33 -21.74 9.63
CA ILE A 71 9.41 -20.96 8.38
C ILE A 71 10.85 -20.90 7.86
N THR A 72 11.84 -21.17 8.69
CA THR A 72 13.25 -21.18 8.25
C THR A 72 13.55 -22.49 7.54
N SER A 73 13.88 -22.41 6.25
CA SER A 73 14.27 -23.57 5.48
C SER A 73 15.58 -24.17 5.99
N ASP A 74 15.80 -25.44 5.71
CA ASP A 74 17.11 -26.07 5.91
C ASP A 74 18.23 -25.25 5.25
N PRO A 75 19.37 -25.09 5.94
CA PRO A 75 20.48 -24.28 5.45
C PRO A 75 21.01 -24.85 4.13
N ARG A 76 21.09 -24.01 3.11
CA ARG A 76 21.73 -24.36 1.84
C ARG A 76 23.04 -23.61 1.68
N GLN A 77 24.08 -24.33 1.29
CA GLN A 77 25.37 -23.71 0.97
C GLN A 77 25.42 -23.33 -0.50
N ILE A 78 25.74 -22.06 -0.77
CA ILE A 78 25.86 -21.53 -2.13
C ILE A 78 27.23 -20.90 -2.28
N LYS A 79 27.86 -21.09 -3.44
CA LYS A 79 29.15 -20.48 -3.76
C LYS A 79 28.91 -19.08 -4.30
N ASP A 80 29.49 -18.09 -3.64
CA ASP A 80 29.44 -16.69 -4.09
C ASP A 80 30.35 -16.48 -5.32
N SER A 81 30.24 -15.30 -5.95
CA SER A 81 31.01 -14.85 -7.11
C SER A 81 32.53 -14.92 -6.88
N ASP A 82 32.99 -14.71 -5.64
CA ASP A 82 34.40 -14.81 -5.22
C ASP A 82 34.84 -16.26 -4.89
N GLY A 83 33.96 -17.24 -5.11
CA GLY A 83 34.23 -18.66 -4.84
C GLY A 83 34.12 -19.09 -3.37
N LYS A 84 33.68 -18.20 -2.46
CA LYS A 84 33.45 -18.50 -1.04
C LYS A 84 32.09 -19.16 -0.83
N MET A 85 32.04 -20.19 0.01
CA MET A 85 30.78 -20.83 0.41
C MET A 85 30.05 -19.96 1.43
N LYS A 86 28.76 -19.68 1.19
CA LYS A 86 27.86 -18.96 2.10
C LYS A 86 26.65 -19.82 2.43
N THR A 87 26.28 -19.88 3.70
CA THR A 87 25.03 -20.50 4.14
C THR A 87 23.89 -19.50 3.96
N ILE A 88 22.87 -19.90 3.21
CA ILE A 88 21.66 -19.11 3.00
C ILE A 88 20.48 -19.87 3.62
N TYR A 89 19.64 -19.11 4.30
CA TYR A 89 18.33 -19.55 4.80
C TYR A 89 17.25 -18.91 3.93
N ALA A 90 16.29 -19.70 3.46
CA ALA A 90 15.08 -19.18 2.86
C ALA A 90 13.98 -19.15 3.92
N TRP A 91 13.07 -18.19 3.81
CA TRP A 91 11.89 -18.10 4.67
C TRP A 91 10.64 -18.49 3.89
N ASP A 92 9.91 -19.50 4.36
CA ASP A 92 8.64 -19.93 3.81
C ASP A 92 7.48 -19.29 4.58
N PHE A 93 6.91 -18.24 3.99
CA PHE A 93 5.79 -17.49 4.56
C PHE A 93 4.41 -18.10 4.25
N THR A 94 4.32 -19.27 3.62
CA THR A 94 3.04 -19.86 3.17
C THR A 94 2.02 -19.94 4.30
N ARG A 95 2.39 -20.51 5.46
CA ARG A 95 1.50 -20.62 6.64
C ARG A 95 1.02 -19.28 7.18
N ILE A 96 1.92 -18.28 7.19
CA ILE A 96 1.60 -16.93 7.67
C ILE A 96 0.64 -16.24 6.70
N ASN A 97 0.83 -16.43 5.39
CA ASN A 97 -0.04 -15.89 4.36
C ASN A 97 -1.43 -16.51 4.36
N GLU A 98 -1.54 -17.80 4.69
CA GLU A 98 -2.83 -18.49 4.86
C GLU A 98 -3.57 -18.01 6.11
N ALA A 99 -2.86 -17.88 7.25
CA ALA A 99 -3.47 -17.46 8.51
C ALA A 99 -3.82 -15.96 8.53
N LEU A 100 -2.94 -15.12 7.99
CA LEU A 100 -3.04 -13.66 8.02
C LEU A 100 -2.84 -13.10 6.60
N PRO A 101 -3.83 -13.23 5.70
CA PRO A 101 -3.72 -12.74 4.34
C PRO A 101 -3.56 -11.20 4.32
N GLN A 102 -2.71 -10.71 3.42
CA GLN A 102 -2.46 -9.28 3.24
C GLN A 102 -3.55 -8.60 2.41
N ILE A 103 -4.78 -8.70 2.93
CA ILE A 103 -6.01 -8.16 2.35
C ILE A 103 -6.62 -7.18 3.37
N LEU A 104 -6.96 -5.99 2.89
CA LEU A 104 -7.62 -4.94 3.66
C LEU A 104 -9.12 -5.21 3.83
N SER A 105 -9.74 -4.49 4.75
CA SER A 105 -11.18 -4.48 5.01
C SER A 105 -12.04 -4.18 3.77
N ASN A 106 -11.49 -3.45 2.79
CA ASN A 106 -12.15 -3.16 1.50
C ASN A 106 -11.96 -4.27 0.44
N GLY A 107 -11.29 -5.37 0.78
CA GLY A 107 -11.01 -6.50 -0.12
C GLY A 107 -9.77 -6.32 -1.00
N CYS A 108 -9.09 -5.17 -0.96
CA CYS A 108 -7.88 -4.94 -1.75
C CYS A 108 -6.66 -5.58 -1.09
N LYS A 109 -5.79 -6.19 -1.89
CA LYS A 109 -4.45 -6.61 -1.45
C LYS A 109 -3.55 -5.41 -1.28
N TYR A 110 -2.75 -5.38 -0.21
CA TYR A 110 -1.85 -4.26 0.08
C TYR A 110 -0.36 -4.61 -0.02
N HIS A 111 -0.02 -5.87 -0.26
CA HIS A 111 1.35 -6.32 -0.49
C HIS A 111 1.43 -7.11 -1.80
N ASN A 112 2.22 -6.59 -2.73
CA ASN A 112 2.50 -7.21 -4.02
C ASN A 112 3.95 -6.85 -4.41
N GLN A 113 4.92 -7.20 -3.57
CA GLN A 113 6.33 -7.09 -3.93
C GLN A 113 7.12 -8.09 -3.09
N ALA A 114 7.70 -9.05 -3.79
CA ALA A 114 8.50 -10.10 -3.19
C ALA A 114 9.66 -9.49 -2.37
N PHE A 115 9.73 -9.85 -1.08
CA PHE A 115 10.91 -9.77 -0.20
C PHE A 115 11.22 -8.51 0.63
N ALA A 116 10.29 -7.59 0.92
CA ALA A 116 10.57 -6.56 1.95
C ALA A 116 9.42 -6.33 2.95
N PRO A 117 9.73 -6.12 4.24
CA PRO A 117 8.72 -5.84 5.27
C PRO A 117 8.04 -4.48 5.03
N TYR A 118 6.76 -4.37 5.40
CA TYR A 118 5.90 -3.23 5.09
C TYR A 118 6.48 -1.88 5.53
N ASN A 119 7.02 -1.82 6.74
CA ASN A 119 7.67 -0.61 7.25
C ASN A 119 8.73 -0.09 6.27
N VAL A 120 9.59 -0.95 5.73
CA VAL A 120 10.67 -0.56 4.81
C VAL A 120 10.14 -0.12 3.45
N ILE A 121 9.14 -0.81 2.90
CA ILE A 121 8.59 -0.47 1.57
C ILE A 121 7.84 0.87 1.62
N PHE A 122 7.12 1.13 2.71
CA PHE A 122 6.16 2.22 2.76
C PHE A 122 6.60 3.48 3.53
N GLU A 123 7.69 3.41 4.32
CA GLU A 123 8.31 4.58 4.99
C GLU A 123 8.48 5.79 4.06
N PRO A 124 9.04 5.64 2.85
CA PRO A 124 9.28 6.77 1.96
C PRO A 124 7.99 7.48 1.53
N TYR A 125 6.89 6.74 1.36
CA TYR A 125 5.59 7.35 1.04
C TYR A 125 5.05 8.16 2.20
N TYR A 126 5.30 7.73 3.44
CA TYR A 126 4.81 8.42 4.63
C TYR A 126 5.46 9.78 4.84
N GLU A 127 6.78 9.87 4.67
CA GLU A 127 7.48 11.14 4.75
C GLU A 127 6.98 12.10 3.67
N LYS A 128 6.84 11.62 2.43
CA LYS A 128 6.35 12.43 1.30
C LYS A 128 4.90 12.92 1.50
N ILE A 129 4.07 12.18 2.22
CA ILE A 129 2.70 12.62 2.57
C ILE A 129 2.69 13.77 3.58
N LYS A 130 3.66 13.85 4.49
CA LYS A 130 3.75 14.95 5.46
C LYS A 130 4.06 16.31 4.80
N GLU A 131 4.56 16.28 3.56
CA GLU A 131 4.91 17.46 2.78
C GLU A 131 3.69 18.11 2.07
N PHE A 132 2.52 17.44 2.03
CA PHE A 132 1.28 17.89 1.35
C PHE A 132 0.13 18.24 2.32
#